data_AF-V2XQ73-F1
#
_entry.id   AF-V2XQ73-F1
#
_cell.length_a   1.000
_cell.length_b   1.000
_cell.length_c   1.000
_cell.angle_alpha   90.00
_cell.angle_beta   90.00
_cell.angle_gamma   90.00
#
_symmetry.space_group_name_H-M   'P 1'
#
loop_
_entity.id
_entity.type
_entity.pdbx_description
1 polymer ?
#
loop_
_entity_poly.entity_id
_entity_poly.type
_entity_poly.pdbx_seq_one_letter_code
_entity_poly.pdbx_strand_id
1 'polypeptide(L)'
;MVLMASNAKDKDKKALKKETSVKKTSKKTAKTAENSKTDNATVPKDDFLTKLEGLVEIARKNKDVIESDKLNDYFKSLNIDSGHYEKIYDYLESNGITIMNINDIDDDLFDDTLPEVDDEADLEIGDDITLSIMSDDPVKIYLKEIGNYPLLSMDEEVELAKKIAEGDQYATDRLTESNLRLVVSIAKKYVGRGLSFLDLIQEGNLGLIKAVDKFDYSKGYKFSTYATWWIRQAITRSIADQSRTIRIPVHMSEVINKAYRISRSLLQELGREPTEEEIAKEMNLPVEKVREIMKISADPISLDTPIGEEDDSHLGDFIKDDTIMGPEDAAAYTMLQDQIQKLLTTLSEREQRVLILRFGLLDGRTRTLEEVGKEFNVTRERIRQIEAKALRKLRHPNRARMLRGFDSY
;
A
#
# COMPACT_ATOMS: atom_id res chain seq x y z
N MET A 1 -3.73 61.14 3.33
CA MET A 1 -3.41 62.53 2.93
C MET A 1 -1.96 62.50 2.45
N VAL A 2 -1.77 62.69 1.13
CA VAL A 2 -0.52 63.06 0.42
C VAL A 2 0.64 62.05 0.48
N LEU A 3 0.94 61.25 -0.56
CA LEU A 3 1.39 61.50 -1.95
C LEU A 3 2.91 61.58 -2.14
N MET A 4 3.34 60.81 -3.17
CA MET A 4 4.47 61.04 -4.08
C MET A 4 5.89 60.82 -3.54
N ALA A 5 6.86 60.27 -4.28
CA ALA A 5 7.04 59.67 -5.60
C ALA A 5 8.50 59.10 -5.55
N SER A 6 9.10 58.32 -6.46
CA SER A 6 8.95 58.11 -7.89
C SER A 6 9.97 57.04 -8.33
N ASN A 7 9.50 56.09 -9.14
CA ASN A 7 9.99 55.71 -10.48
C ASN A 7 11.45 55.29 -10.77
N ALA A 8 11.55 54.10 -11.37
CA ALA A 8 11.94 53.85 -12.78
C ALA A 8 13.08 52.84 -12.98
N LYS A 9 12.77 51.71 -13.62
CA LYS A 9 13.32 51.34 -14.94
C LYS A 9 12.62 50.10 -15.47
N ASP A 10 11.76 50.34 -16.44
CA ASP A 10 11.30 49.38 -17.43
C ASP A 10 11.44 50.09 -18.78
N LYS A 11 12.08 49.46 -19.77
CA LYS A 11 12.09 49.88 -21.18
C LYS A 11 12.52 48.72 -22.08
N ASP A 12 11.49 48.14 -22.72
CA ASP A 12 11.35 47.95 -24.16
C ASP A 12 12.43 47.20 -24.95
N LYS A 13 12.02 46.10 -25.60
CA LYS A 13 11.63 46.16 -27.03
C LYS A 13 10.87 44.92 -27.53
N LYS A 14 9.76 45.21 -28.23
CA LYS A 14 8.84 44.33 -28.96
C LYS A 14 9.29 44.07 -30.41
N ALA A 15 8.91 42.88 -30.89
CA ALA A 15 8.29 42.53 -32.18
C ALA A 15 9.09 42.45 -33.50
N LEU A 16 8.97 41.30 -34.20
CA LEU A 16 8.58 41.08 -35.63
C LEU A 16 8.70 39.57 -35.96
N LYS A 17 7.60 38.80 -36.09
CA LYS A 17 6.82 38.39 -37.29
C LYS A 17 7.56 37.56 -38.37
N LYS A 18 6.95 36.38 -38.66
CA LYS A 18 6.69 35.69 -39.96
C LYS A 18 7.71 34.71 -40.60
N GLU A 19 7.21 33.47 -40.71
CA GLU A 19 7.07 32.60 -41.92
C GLU A 19 8.28 32.06 -42.73
N THR A 20 8.19 30.74 -42.95
CA THR A 20 8.52 29.95 -44.17
C THR A 20 9.95 29.49 -44.50
N SER A 21 10.08 28.16 -44.45
CA SER A 21 10.60 27.22 -45.48
C SER A 21 12.08 27.18 -45.91
N VAL A 22 12.67 26.00 -45.66
CA VAL A 22 13.31 25.08 -46.64
C VAL A 22 14.75 25.35 -47.18
N LYS A 23 15.58 24.32 -46.96
CA LYS A 23 16.71 23.74 -47.75
C LYS A 23 18.17 24.18 -47.52
N LYS A 24 18.92 23.19 -46.98
CA LYS A 24 20.13 22.49 -47.51
C LYS A 24 21.39 23.29 -47.86
N THR A 25 22.51 22.86 -47.26
CA THR A 25 23.73 22.30 -47.91
C THR A 25 24.61 21.67 -46.79
N SER A 26 24.80 20.35 -46.67
CA SER A 26 25.68 19.43 -47.44
C SER A 26 27.17 19.78 -47.33
N LYS A 27 28.07 18.97 -46.74
CA LYS A 27 28.83 17.81 -47.28
C LYS A 27 30.09 17.74 -46.36
N LYS A 28 30.85 16.67 -46.12
CA LYS A 28 31.31 15.44 -46.80
C LYS A 28 32.23 14.75 -45.75
N THR A 29 32.56 13.45 -45.73
CA THR A 29 33.06 12.52 -46.76
C THR A 29 33.12 11.13 -46.09
N ALA A 30 32.50 10.06 -46.64
CA ALA A 30 33.00 9.14 -47.69
C ALA A 30 33.94 8.04 -47.12
N LYS A 31 33.93 6.77 -47.52
CA LYS A 31 33.29 5.93 -48.57
C LYS A 31 33.67 4.48 -48.20
N THR A 32 32.88 3.45 -48.48
CA THR A 32 32.98 2.70 -49.74
C THR A 32 31.65 2.04 -50.10
N ALA A 33 31.39 1.98 -51.41
CA ALA A 33 30.21 1.44 -52.04
C ALA A 33 30.62 0.26 -52.91
N GLU A 34 29.73 -0.72 -53.06
CA GLU A 34 29.52 -1.39 -54.34
C GLU A 34 28.08 -1.93 -54.45
N ASN A 35 27.58 -1.84 -55.68
CA ASN A 35 26.20 -1.89 -56.14
C ASN A 35 25.63 -3.33 -56.29
N SER A 36 24.33 -3.50 -56.07
CA SER A 36 23.44 -4.14 -57.07
C SER A 36 21.94 -3.91 -56.79
N LYS A 37 21.31 -3.15 -57.72
CA LYS A 37 20.02 -3.38 -58.38
C LYS A 37 18.79 -3.85 -57.58
N THR A 38 17.81 -2.94 -57.56
CA THR A 38 16.36 -3.16 -57.78
C THR A 38 15.90 -4.60 -58.04
N ASP A 39 14.95 -5.08 -57.23
CA ASP A 39 13.83 -5.90 -57.69
C ASP A 39 12.57 -5.57 -56.87
N ASN A 40 11.58 -4.98 -57.55
CA ASN A 40 10.20 -4.88 -57.07
C ASN A 40 9.61 -6.29 -57.11
N ALA A 41 9.60 -7.00 -55.98
CA ALA A 41 8.80 -8.20 -55.82
C ALA A 41 7.37 -7.81 -55.44
N THR A 42 6.52 -7.67 -56.46
CA THR A 42 5.06 -7.71 -56.29
C THR A 42 4.67 -8.96 -55.53
N VAL A 43 4.14 -8.79 -54.32
CA VAL A 43 3.49 -9.88 -53.58
C VAL A 43 2.36 -10.44 -54.45
N PRO A 44 2.28 -11.76 -54.70
CA PRO A 44 1.19 -12.36 -55.44
C PRO A 44 -0.14 -12.04 -54.75
N LYS A 45 -1.04 -11.35 -55.46
CA LYS A 45 -2.37 -10.97 -54.93
C LYS A 45 -3.20 -12.20 -54.52
N ASP A 46 -2.91 -13.35 -55.11
CA ASP A 46 -3.64 -14.61 -54.90
C ASP A 46 -3.32 -15.27 -53.55
N ASP A 47 -2.09 -15.13 -53.04
CA ASP A 47 -1.70 -15.66 -51.73
C ASP A 47 -2.28 -14.82 -50.57
N PHE A 48 -2.56 -13.53 -50.82
CA PHE A 48 -3.16 -12.64 -49.83
C PHE A 48 -4.67 -12.86 -49.71
N LEU A 49 -5.37 -13.09 -50.83
CA LEU A 49 -6.80 -13.39 -50.86
C LEU A 49 -7.13 -14.76 -50.24
N THR A 50 -6.34 -15.79 -50.54
CA THR A 50 -6.52 -17.14 -49.97
C THR A 50 -6.28 -17.16 -48.46
N LYS A 51 -5.30 -16.40 -47.96
CA LYS A 51 -5.08 -16.24 -46.52
C LYS A 51 -6.18 -15.43 -45.82
N LEU A 52 -6.74 -14.40 -46.48
CA LEU A 52 -7.90 -13.67 -45.97
C LEU A 52 -9.15 -14.55 -45.88
N GLU A 53 -9.42 -15.38 -46.89
CA GLU A 53 -10.51 -16.37 -46.86
C GLU A 53 -10.31 -17.39 -45.72
N GLY A 54 -9.09 -17.89 -45.53
CA GLY A 54 -8.76 -18.79 -44.41
C GLY A 54 -8.97 -18.13 -43.04
N LEU A 55 -8.68 -16.83 -42.91
CA LEU A 55 -8.88 -16.07 -41.68
C LEU A 55 -10.38 -15.85 -41.40
N VAL A 56 -11.19 -15.64 -42.45
CA VAL A 56 -12.66 -15.58 -42.36
C VAL A 56 -13.26 -16.94 -41.97
N GLU A 57 -12.73 -18.06 -42.46
CA GLU A 57 -13.18 -19.39 -42.02
C GLU A 57 -12.86 -19.67 -40.55
N ILE A 58 -11.69 -19.26 -40.07
CA ILE A 58 -11.30 -19.35 -38.66
C ILE A 58 -12.20 -18.44 -37.81
N ALA A 59 -12.50 -17.24 -38.29
CA ALA A 59 -13.41 -16.32 -37.61
C ALA A 59 -14.83 -16.89 -37.51
N ARG A 60 -15.38 -17.47 -38.60
CA ARG A 60 -16.70 -18.12 -38.59
C ARG A 60 -16.76 -19.32 -37.66
N LYS A 61 -15.67 -20.09 -37.53
CA LYS A 61 -15.58 -21.16 -36.52
C LYS A 61 -15.60 -20.62 -35.09
N ASN A 62 -15.06 -19.43 -34.86
CA ASN A 62 -14.96 -18.77 -33.56
C ASN A 62 -16.06 -17.72 -33.32
N LYS A 63 -17.23 -17.85 -33.97
CA LYS A 63 -18.38 -16.94 -33.83
C LYS A 63 -18.07 -15.48 -34.19
N ASP A 64 -17.37 -15.27 -35.29
CA ASP A 64 -17.09 -13.96 -35.90
C ASP A 64 -16.27 -13.02 -35.02
N VAL A 65 -15.40 -13.57 -34.16
CA VAL A 65 -14.46 -12.83 -33.30
C VAL A 65 -13.03 -13.24 -33.59
N ILE A 66 -12.14 -12.26 -33.78
CA ILE A 66 -10.69 -12.47 -33.91
C ILE A 66 -9.94 -11.61 -32.89
N GLU A 67 -8.95 -12.19 -32.24
CA GLU A 67 -7.98 -11.50 -31.36
C GLU A 67 -6.89 -10.82 -32.21
N SER A 68 -6.52 -9.59 -31.84
CA SER A 68 -5.52 -8.78 -32.56
C SER A 68 -4.14 -9.45 -32.64
N ASP A 69 -3.78 -10.28 -31.65
CA ASP A 69 -2.51 -11.02 -31.63
C ASP A 69 -2.45 -12.12 -32.70
N LYS A 70 -3.57 -12.84 -32.89
CA LYS A 70 -3.68 -13.87 -33.94
C LYS A 70 -3.64 -13.26 -35.33
N LEU A 71 -4.17 -12.04 -35.50
CA LEU A 71 -4.07 -11.28 -36.74
C LEU A 71 -2.59 -10.96 -37.05
N ASN A 72 -1.86 -10.44 -36.06
CA ASN A 72 -0.44 -10.09 -36.22
C ASN A 72 0.42 -11.32 -36.50
N ASP A 73 0.19 -12.45 -35.82
CA ASP A 73 0.96 -13.69 -36.03
C ASP A 73 0.73 -14.32 -37.40
N TYR A 74 -0.51 -14.30 -37.92
CA TYR A 74 -0.82 -14.84 -39.24
C TYR A 74 -0.15 -14.04 -40.37
N PHE A 75 -0.03 -12.73 -40.16
CA PHE A 75 0.50 -11.79 -41.14
C PHE A 75 2.00 -11.50 -40.99
N LYS A 76 2.66 -11.89 -39.88
CA LYS A 76 4.14 -11.82 -39.73
C LYS A 76 4.93 -12.45 -40.90
N SER A 77 4.34 -13.43 -41.59
CA SER A 77 4.97 -14.11 -42.73
C SER A 77 5.01 -13.30 -44.03
N LEU A 78 4.19 -12.27 -44.17
CA LEU A 78 4.23 -11.33 -45.28
C LEU A 78 4.59 -9.97 -44.68
N ASN A 79 5.74 -9.39 -45.04
CA ASN A 79 6.10 -8.02 -44.64
C ASN A 79 5.03 -7.02 -45.11
N ILE A 80 4.01 -6.81 -44.27
CA ILE A 80 2.81 -6.04 -44.59
C ILE A 80 3.03 -4.60 -44.15
N ASP A 81 2.87 -3.70 -45.12
CA ASP A 81 2.95 -2.25 -44.91
C ASP A 81 1.68 -1.71 -44.22
N SER A 82 1.82 -0.59 -43.51
CA SER A 82 0.76 0.02 -42.67
C SER A 82 -0.55 0.26 -43.43
N GLY A 83 -0.50 0.56 -44.74
CA GLY A 83 -1.69 0.77 -45.57
C GLY A 83 -2.46 -0.49 -46.00
N HIS A 84 -1.95 -1.68 -45.70
CA HIS A 84 -2.66 -2.95 -45.97
C HIS A 84 -3.50 -3.39 -44.78
N TYR A 85 -3.15 -2.98 -43.55
CA TYR A 85 -3.96 -3.23 -42.36
C TYR A 85 -5.32 -2.56 -42.46
N GLU A 86 -5.39 -1.33 -43.00
CA GLU A 86 -6.65 -0.61 -43.25
C GLU A 86 -7.59 -1.41 -44.17
N LYS A 87 -7.06 -2.03 -45.24
CA LYS A 87 -7.85 -2.90 -46.15
C LYS A 87 -8.28 -4.21 -45.49
N ILE A 88 -7.50 -4.74 -44.55
CA ILE A 88 -7.85 -5.94 -43.79
C ILE A 88 -8.99 -5.61 -42.81
N TYR A 89 -8.93 -4.46 -42.15
CA TYR A 89 -10.01 -3.98 -41.27
C TYR A 89 -11.31 -3.75 -42.06
N ASP A 90 -11.26 -3.03 -43.19
CA ASP A 90 -12.43 -2.80 -44.05
C ASP A 90 -13.07 -4.11 -44.54
N TYR A 91 -12.23 -5.12 -44.86
CA TYR A 91 -12.69 -6.42 -45.35
C TYR A 91 -13.30 -7.30 -44.23
N LEU A 92 -12.72 -7.25 -43.02
CA LEU A 92 -13.27 -7.97 -41.86
C LEU A 92 -14.59 -7.33 -41.39
N GLU A 93 -14.70 -6.00 -41.43
CA GLU A 93 -15.92 -5.27 -41.10
C GLU A 93 -17.04 -5.53 -42.12
N SER A 94 -16.70 -5.54 -43.42
CA SER A 94 -17.65 -5.88 -44.50
C SER A 94 -18.19 -7.31 -44.39
N ASN A 95 -17.47 -8.21 -43.72
CA ASN A 95 -17.86 -9.58 -43.46
C ASN A 95 -18.45 -9.81 -42.05
N GLY A 96 -18.64 -8.76 -41.26
CA GLY A 96 -19.30 -8.82 -39.95
C GLY A 96 -18.44 -9.38 -38.81
N ILE A 97 -17.11 -9.36 -38.93
CA ILE A 97 -16.18 -9.90 -37.94
C ILE A 97 -15.73 -8.80 -36.98
N THR A 98 -15.94 -9.02 -35.69
CA THR A 98 -15.61 -8.06 -34.63
C THR A 98 -14.22 -8.35 -34.07
N ILE A 99 -13.31 -7.39 -34.16
CA ILE A 99 -11.97 -7.52 -33.57
C ILE A 99 -12.05 -7.05 -32.12
N MET A 100 -11.80 -7.95 -31.19
CA MET A 100 -11.69 -7.60 -29.77
C MET A 100 -10.22 -7.36 -29.43
N ASN A 101 -9.89 -6.14 -29.01
CA ASN A 101 -8.72 -5.88 -28.18
C ASN A 101 -9.07 -6.30 -26.76
N ILE A 102 -8.38 -7.31 -26.24
CA ILE A 102 -8.54 -7.78 -24.85
C ILE A 102 -8.00 -6.74 -23.85
N ASN A 103 -7.30 -5.70 -24.32
CA ASN A 103 -6.64 -4.69 -23.47
C ASN A 103 -7.49 -3.44 -23.19
N ASP A 104 -8.71 -3.32 -23.71
CA ASP A 104 -9.52 -2.10 -23.59
C ASP A 104 -10.75 -2.24 -22.66
N ILE A 105 -10.76 -3.23 -21.76
CA ILE A 105 -11.78 -3.35 -20.70
C ILE A 105 -11.22 -2.79 -19.39
N ASP A 106 -11.28 -1.46 -19.27
CA ASP A 106 -11.19 -0.68 -18.02
C ASP A 106 -10.12 -1.13 -17.00
N ASP A 107 -8.83 -0.93 -17.32
CA ASP A 107 -7.72 -0.93 -16.35
C ASP A 107 -7.51 0.46 -15.70
N ASP A 108 -8.15 1.51 -16.20
CA ASP A 108 -7.87 2.89 -15.79
C ASP A 108 -8.34 3.29 -14.38
N LEU A 109 -9.03 2.41 -13.64
CA LEU A 109 -9.43 2.71 -12.25
C LEU A 109 -8.72 1.89 -11.16
N PHE A 110 -8.14 0.72 -11.45
CA PHE A 110 -7.51 -0.11 -10.40
C PHE A 110 -6.42 -1.09 -10.91
N ASP A 111 -5.55 -0.64 -11.83
CA ASP A 111 -4.50 -1.48 -12.43
C ASP A 111 -3.08 -1.40 -11.77
N ASP A 112 -2.39 -2.52 -12.00
CA ASP A 112 -1.15 -3.16 -11.57
C ASP A 112 0.16 -2.33 -11.59
N THR A 113 0.44 -1.50 -10.59
CA THR A 113 1.81 -0.94 -10.39
C THR A 113 2.24 -0.74 -8.93
N LEU A 114 1.92 -1.70 -8.05
CA LEU A 114 2.53 -1.81 -6.70
C LEU A 114 3.39 -3.07 -6.66
N PRO A 115 4.57 -3.00 -6.01
CA PRO A 115 5.81 -3.66 -6.42
C PRO A 115 5.62 -5.10 -6.89
N GLU A 116 6.10 -5.36 -8.10
CA GLU A 116 6.53 -6.72 -8.48
C GLU A 116 7.60 -7.10 -7.46
N VAL A 117 7.28 -8.11 -6.66
CA VAL A 117 8.30 -8.91 -6.01
C VAL A 117 9.06 -9.58 -7.16
N ASP A 118 10.39 -9.64 -7.06
CA ASP A 118 11.28 -10.20 -8.09
C ASP A 118 10.89 -11.67 -8.38
N ASP A 119 9.98 -11.87 -9.33
CA ASP A 119 9.33 -13.15 -9.68
C ASP A 119 10.13 -13.90 -10.77
N GLU A 120 11.47 -13.83 -10.75
CA GLU A 120 12.32 -14.60 -11.66
C GLU A 120 12.49 -16.08 -11.21
N ALA A 121 11.45 -16.65 -10.61
CA ALA A 121 11.32 -18.08 -10.36
C ALA A 121 10.12 -18.61 -11.16
N ASP A 122 10.36 -18.86 -12.45
CA ASP A 122 9.48 -19.64 -13.32
C ASP A 122 9.24 -21.03 -12.71
N LEU A 123 8.18 -21.16 -11.91
CA LEU A 123 7.60 -22.45 -11.58
C LEU A 123 6.70 -22.87 -12.75
N GLU A 124 7.33 -23.46 -13.77
CA GLU A 124 6.66 -24.25 -14.78
C GLU A 124 5.85 -25.36 -14.07
N ILE A 125 4.52 -25.23 -14.09
CA ILE A 125 3.61 -26.30 -13.66
C ILE A 125 3.56 -27.29 -14.83
N GLY A 126 4.56 -28.17 -14.90
CA GLY A 126 4.53 -29.35 -15.75
C GLY A 126 3.54 -30.36 -15.18
N ASP A 127 2.71 -30.94 -16.06
CA ASP A 127 1.69 -31.95 -15.79
C ASP A 127 2.23 -33.32 -15.28
N ASP A 128 3.41 -33.36 -14.64
CA ASP A 128 4.06 -34.60 -14.19
C ASP A 128 4.12 -34.73 -12.65
N ILE A 129 3.07 -34.27 -11.96
CA ILE A 129 2.88 -34.49 -10.51
C ILE A 129 2.13 -35.81 -10.29
N THR A 130 2.73 -36.91 -10.77
CA THR A 130 2.33 -38.25 -10.33
C THR A 130 3.54 -38.93 -9.69
N LEU A 131 3.38 -39.30 -8.41
CA LEU A 131 4.34 -40.05 -7.58
C LEU A 131 5.58 -39.30 -7.06
N SER A 132 5.38 -38.45 -6.05
CA SER A 132 6.29 -38.48 -4.90
C SER A 132 5.56 -38.10 -3.62
N ILE A 133 5.53 -39.05 -2.68
CA ILE A 133 4.69 -39.08 -1.48
C ILE A 133 5.41 -38.34 -0.33
N MET A 134 4.65 -37.48 0.37
CA MET A 134 4.95 -36.72 1.61
C MET A 134 5.79 -35.44 1.47
N SER A 135 5.17 -34.36 0.96
CA SER A 135 5.45 -33.04 1.52
C SER A 135 4.22 -32.61 2.34
N ASP A 136 4.41 -32.41 3.64
CA ASP A 136 3.40 -31.91 4.60
C ASP A 136 3.08 -30.41 4.39
N ASP A 137 3.20 -29.93 3.15
CA ASP A 137 2.91 -28.55 2.83
C ASP A 137 1.38 -28.38 2.76
N PRO A 138 0.77 -27.62 3.69
CA PRO A 138 -0.66 -27.40 3.72
C PRO A 138 -1.18 -26.81 2.40
N VAL A 139 -0.37 -26.05 1.68
CA VAL A 139 -0.73 -25.50 0.36
C VAL A 139 -0.95 -26.62 -0.65
N LYS A 140 -0.06 -27.62 -0.70
CA LYS A 140 -0.18 -28.73 -1.65
C LYS A 140 -1.38 -29.62 -1.35
N ILE A 141 -1.67 -29.86 -0.06
CA ILE A 141 -2.84 -30.62 0.37
C ILE A 141 -4.11 -29.90 -0.12
N TYR A 142 -4.19 -28.59 0.12
CA TYR A 142 -5.31 -27.76 -0.31
C TYR A 142 -5.49 -27.75 -1.84
N LEU A 143 -4.41 -27.54 -2.61
CA LEU A 143 -4.46 -27.54 -4.08
C LEU A 143 -4.93 -28.89 -4.66
N LYS A 144 -4.54 -30.00 -4.02
CA LYS A 144 -5.01 -31.33 -4.39
C LYS A 144 -6.50 -31.53 -4.10
N GLU A 145 -6.98 -31.03 -2.97
CA GLU A 145 -8.37 -31.14 -2.56
C GLU A 145 -9.30 -30.37 -3.51
N ILE A 146 -8.96 -29.12 -3.83
CA ILE A 146 -9.77 -28.30 -4.76
C ILE A 146 -9.74 -28.83 -6.19
N GLY A 147 -8.71 -29.59 -6.57
CA GLY A 147 -8.58 -30.23 -7.87
C GLY A 147 -9.59 -31.36 -8.11
N ASN A 148 -10.20 -31.91 -7.06
CA ASN A 148 -11.20 -32.98 -7.16
C ASN A 148 -12.57 -32.47 -7.62
N TYR A 149 -12.86 -31.18 -7.49
CA TYR A 149 -14.14 -30.60 -7.90
C TYR A 149 -14.13 -30.30 -9.41
N PRO A 150 -15.10 -30.84 -10.17
CA PRO A 150 -15.19 -30.59 -11.60
C PRO A 150 -15.59 -29.13 -11.90
N LEU A 151 -15.11 -28.62 -13.03
CA LEU A 151 -15.51 -27.33 -13.56
C LEU A 151 -16.98 -27.38 -14.00
N LEU A 152 -17.71 -26.31 -13.73
CA LEU A 152 -19.10 -26.15 -14.15
C LEU A 152 -19.18 -25.55 -15.55
N SER A 153 -20.21 -25.95 -16.28
CA SER A 153 -20.63 -25.28 -17.51
C SER A 153 -21.51 -24.07 -17.20
N MET A 154 -21.65 -23.17 -18.18
CA MET A 154 -22.48 -21.97 -18.03
C MET A 154 -23.96 -22.31 -17.74
N ASP A 155 -24.49 -23.38 -18.34
CA ASP A 155 -25.87 -23.81 -18.10
C ASP A 155 -26.04 -24.34 -16.67
N GLU A 156 -25.07 -25.10 -16.16
CA GLU A 156 -25.06 -25.60 -14.78
C GLU A 156 -24.93 -24.45 -13.75
N GLU A 157 -24.14 -23.42 -14.04
CA GLU A 157 -24.06 -22.21 -13.20
C GLU A 157 -25.43 -21.54 -13.05
N VAL A 158 -26.19 -21.44 -14.16
CA VAL A 158 -27.54 -20.86 -14.15
C VAL A 158 -28.53 -21.74 -13.40
N GLU A 159 -28.44 -23.06 -13.54
CA GLU A 159 -29.30 -23.99 -12.79
C GLU A 159 -29.02 -23.93 -11.28
N LEU A 160 -27.75 -23.88 -10.88
CA LEU A 160 -27.37 -23.73 -9.48
C LEU A 160 -27.81 -22.37 -8.95
N ALA A 161 -27.61 -21.28 -9.69
CA ALA A 161 -28.04 -19.95 -9.29
C ALA A 161 -29.56 -19.84 -9.08
N LYS A 162 -30.37 -20.55 -9.88
CA LYS A 162 -31.82 -20.65 -9.66
C LYS A 162 -32.17 -21.33 -8.33
N LYS A 163 -31.50 -22.45 -8.03
CA LYS A 163 -31.70 -23.18 -6.76
C LYS A 163 -31.22 -22.38 -5.55
N ILE A 164 -30.14 -21.61 -5.70
CA ILE A 164 -29.64 -20.69 -4.66
C ILE A 164 -30.69 -19.61 -4.37
N ALA A 165 -31.37 -19.07 -5.39
CA ALA A 165 -32.47 -18.12 -5.19
C ALA A 165 -33.68 -18.73 -4.45
N GLU A 166 -33.86 -20.06 -4.54
CA GLU A 166 -34.86 -20.82 -3.77
C GLU A 166 -34.39 -21.15 -2.34
N GLY A 167 -33.15 -20.83 -1.98
CA GLY A 167 -32.56 -21.06 -0.66
C GLY A 167 -31.89 -22.43 -0.49
N ASP A 168 -31.53 -23.11 -1.58
CA ASP A 168 -30.84 -24.41 -1.51
C ASP A 168 -29.36 -24.24 -1.15
N GLN A 169 -29.00 -24.60 0.09
CA GLN A 169 -27.63 -24.54 0.59
C GLN A 169 -26.68 -25.47 -0.19
N TYR A 170 -27.16 -26.62 -0.66
CA TYR A 170 -26.30 -27.55 -1.41
C TYR A 170 -25.86 -26.94 -2.75
N ALA A 171 -26.73 -26.14 -3.37
CA ALA A 171 -26.39 -25.41 -4.58
C ALA A 171 -25.34 -24.32 -4.33
N THR A 172 -25.42 -23.61 -3.19
CA THR A 172 -24.42 -22.62 -2.76
C THR A 172 -23.05 -23.25 -2.56
N ASP A 173 -22.99 -24.36 -1.81
CA ASP A 173 -21.75 -25.06 -1.50
C ASP A 173 -21.12 -25.58 -2.80
N ARG A 174 -21.91 -26.23 -3.65
CA ARG A 174 -21.44 -26.76 -4.95
C ARG A 174 -20.93 -25.67 -5.89
N LEU A 175 -21.62 -24.52 -5.98
CA LEU A 175 -21.16 -23.41 -6.82
C LEU A 175 -19.87 -22.80 -6.27
N THR A 176 -19.71 -22.76 -4.95
CA THR A 176 -18.49 -22.27 -4.28
C THR A 176 -17.31 -23.22 -4.52
N GLU A 177 -17.48 -24.52 -4.26
CA GLU A 177 -16.46 -25.56 -4.38
C GLU A 177 -15.87 -25.64 -5.80
N SER A 178 -16.73 -25.63 -6.83
CA SER A 178 -16.30 -25.65 -8.23
C SER A 178 -15.50 -24.40 -8.65
N ASN A 179 -15.63 -23.30 -7.91
CA ASN A 179 -14.95 -22.03 -8.20
C ASN A 179 -13.76 -21.73 -7.26
N LEU A 180 -13.37 -22.64 -6.35
CA LEU A 180 -12.21 -22.43 -5.47
C LEU A 180 -10.90 -22.23 -6.25
N ARG A 181 -10.77 -22.84 -7.43
CA ARG A 181 -9.60 -22.69 -8.31
C ARG A 181 -9.45 -21.27 -8.85
N LEU A 182 -10.57 -20.54 -9.05
CA LEU A 182 -10.56 -19.14 -9.47
C LEU A 182 -9.97 -18.24 -8.37
N VAL A 183 -10.27 -18.54 -7.10
CA VAL A 183 -9.71 -17.78 -5.97
C VAL A 183 -8.20 -17.93 -5.94
N VAL A 184 -7.69 -19.15 -6.12
CA VAL A 184 -6.24 -19.41 -6.13
C VAL A 184 -5.54 -18.66 -7.26
N SER A 185 -6.11 -18.63 -8.47
CA SER A 185 -5.49 -17.93 -9.61
C SER A 185 -5.44 -16.41 -9.41
N ILE A 186 -6.44 -15.83 -8.74
CA ILE A 186 -6.46 -14.41 -8.38
C ILE A 186 -5.50 -14.14 -7.22
N ALA A 187 -5.52 -14.96 -6.17
CA ALA A 187 -4.69 -14.80 -4.98
C ALA A 187 -3.20 -14.92 -5.27
N LYS A 188 -2.81 -15.73 -6.26
CA LYS A 188 -1.40 -15.89 -6.68
C LYS A 188 -0.76 -14.55 -7.03
N LYS A 189 -1.50 -13.60 -7.60
CA LYS A 189 -1.01 -12.26 -7.94
C LYS A 189 -0.64 -11.41 -6.72
N TYR A 190 -1.18 -11.73 -5.54
CA TYR A 190 -1.03 -10.95 -4.30
C TYR A 190 -0.01 -11.52 -3.31
N VAL A 191 0.70 -12.59 -3.69
CA VAL A 191 1.75 -13.21 -2.87
C VAL A 191 2.87 -12.18 -2.57
N GLY A 192 3.51 -12.31 -1.42
CA GLY A 192 4.62 -11.44 -1.00
C GLY A 192 4.22 -10.06 -0.46
N ARG A 193 2.91 -9.77 -0.29
CA ARG A 193 2.40 -8.48 0.21
C ARG A 193 2.14 -8.44 1.72
N GLY A 194 2.87 -9.25 2.48
CA GLY A 194 2.83 -9.29 3.95
C GLY A 194 1.90 -10.32 4.59
N LEU A 195 0.95 -10.90 3.84
CA LEU A 195 0.13 -12.02 4.30
C LEU A 195 0.59 -13.35 3.70
N SER A 196 0.35 -14.45 4.42
CA SER A 196 0.59 -15.80 3.91
C SER A 196 -0.31 -16.09 2.71
N PHE A 197 0.16 -16.92 1.78
CA PHE A 197 -0.64 -17.30 0.62
C PHE A 197 -1.94 -18.01 1.01
N LEU A 198 -1.92 -18.84 2.06
CA LEU A 198 -3.13 -19.48 2.58
C LEU A 198 -4.12 -18.45 3.11
N ASP A 199 -3.66 -17.43 3.83
CA ASP A 199 -4.53 -16.38 4.36
C ASP A 199 -5.19 -15.58 3.23
N LEU A 200 -4.42 -15.26 2.17
CA LEU A 200 -4.95 -14.62 0.96
C LEU A 200 -6.04 -15.46 0.29
N ILE A 201 -5.82 -16.78 0.17
CA ILE A 201 -6.82 -17.70 -0.36
C ILE A 201 -8.07 -17.72 0.51
N GLN A 202 -7.93 -17.79 1.83
CA GLN A 202 -9.07 -17.84 2.74
C GLN A 202 -9.91 -16.57 2.70
N GLU A 203 -9.28 -15.40 2.64
CA GLU A 203 -9.98 -14.11 2.49
C GLU A 203 -10.64 -13.99 1.11
N GLY A 204 -9.99 -14.52 0.07
CA GLY A 204 -10.57 -14.65 -1.26
C GLY A 204 -11.78 -15.58 -1.30
N ASN A 205 -11.75 -16.71 -0.58
CA ASN A 205 -12.86 -17.66 -0.44
C ASN A 205 -14.06 -16.99 0.25
N LEU A 206 -13.81 -16.16 1.27
CA LEU A 206 -14.86 -15.36 1.91
C LEU A 206 -15.47 -14.32 0.94
N GLY A 207 -14.66 -13.75 0.05
CA GLY A 207 -15.11 -12.91 -1.06
C GLY A 207 -15.97 -13.68 -2.07
N LEU A 208 -15.56 -14.89 -2.43
CA LEU A 208 -16.29 -15.78 -3.34
C LEU A 208 -17.68 -16.13 -2.80
N ILE A 209 -17.80 -16.51 -1.52
CA ILE A 209 -19.09 -16.84 -0.89
C ILE A 209 -20.06 -15.64 -1.00
N LYS A 210 -19.58 -14.42 -0.71
CA LYS A 210 -20.38 -13.20 -0.89
C LYS A 210 -20.78 -12.94 -2.33
N ALA A 211 -19.95 -13.35 -3.30
CA ALA A 211 -20.27 -13.27 -4.71
C ALA A 211 -21.38 -14.25 -5.08
N VAL A 212 -21.31 -15.49 -4.58
CA VAL A 212 -22.33 -16.52 -4.79
C VAL A 212 -23.70 -16.05 -4.29
N ASP A 213 -23.77 -15.52 -3.07
CA ASP A 213 -25.02 -15.04 -2.46
C ASP A 213 -25.69 -13.91 -3.26
N LYS A 214 -24.90 -13.09 -3.95
CA LYS A 214 -25.37 -11.88 -4.66
C LYS A 214 -25.37 -12.06 -6.17
N PHE A 215 -25.12 -13.26 -6.67
CA PHE A 215 -25.03 -13.49 -8.11
C PHE A 215 -26.42 -13.44 -8.75
N ASP A 216 -26.54 -12.69 -9.84
CA ASP A 216 -27.78 -12.55 -10.60
C ASP A 216 -27.59 -13.15 -12.00
N TYR A 217 -28.17 -14.34 -12.20
CA TYR A 217 -28.10 -15.08 -13.45
C TYR A 217 -28.93 -14.43 -14.58
N SER A 218 -29.85 -13.50 -14.27
CA SER A 218 -30.70 -12.86 -15.29
C SER A 218 -29.93 -11.89 -16.19
N LYS A 219 -28.77 -11.41 -15.72
CA LYS A 219 -27.93 -10.45 -16.45
C LYS A 219 -27.11 -11.09 -17.59
N GLY A 220 -27.04 -12.42 -17.66
CA GLY A 220 -26.39 -13.13 -18.77
C GLY A 220 -24.85 -13.07 -18.81
N TYR A 221 -24.20 -12.53 -17.77
CA TYR A 221 -22.75 -12.58 -17.61
C TYR A 221 -22.31 -13.86 -16.91
N LYS A 222 -21.09 -14.33 -17.20
CA LYS A 222 -20.50 -15.49 -16.51
C LYS A 222 -20.28 -15.20 -15.04
N PHE A 223 -20.42 -16.24 -14.20
CA PHE A 223 -20.18 -16.10 -12.76
C PHE A 223 -18.74 -15.65 -12.45
N SER A 224 -17.75 -16.19 -13.17
CA SER A 224 -16.34 -15.87 -12.97
C SER A 224 -16.01 -14.37 -13.11
N THR A 225 -16.63 -13.69 -14.08
CA THR A 225 -16.47 -12.24 -14.29
C THR A 225 -16.94 -11.46 -13.07
N TYR A 226 -18.09 -11.85 -12.49
CA TYR A 226 -18.64 -11.21 -11.30
C TYR A 226 -17.85 -11.54 -10.03
N ALA A 227 -17.52 -12.81 -9.84
CA ALA A 227 -16.77 -13.30 -8.68
C ALA A 227 -15.39 -12.65 -8.56
N THR A 228 -14.71 -12.41 -9.69
CA THR A 228 -13.40 -11.76 -9.73
C THR A 228 -13.38 -10.42 -8.96
N TRP A 229 -14.42 -9.60 -9.10
CA TRP A 229 -14.51 -8.31 -8.38
C TRP A 229 -14.60 -8.50 -6.86
N TRP A 230 -15.44 -9.43 -6.40
CA TRP A 230 -15.61 -9.70 -4.97
C TRP A 230 -14.39 -10.34 -4.33
N ILE A 231 -13.76 -11.28 -5.03
CA ILE A 231 -12.52 -11.94 -4.59
C ILE A 231 -11.41 -10.91 -4.47
N ARG A 232 -11.19 -10.10 -5.53
CA ARG A 232 -10.17 -9.04 -5.53
C ARG A 232 -10.40 -8.05 -4.39
N GLN A 233 -11.62 -7.56 -4.24
CA GLN A 233 -11.97 -6.62 -3.18
C GLN A 233 -11.73 -7.19 -1.78
N ALA A 234 -12.06 -8.47 -1.55
CA ALA A 234 -11.84 -9.11 -0.26
C ALA A 234 -10.35 -9.25 0.05
N ILE A 235 -9.55 -9.71 -0.92
CA ILE A 235 -8.10 -9.86 -0.78
C ILE A 235 -7.44 -8.51 -0.54
N THR A 236 -7.67 -7.51 -1.38
CA THR A 236 -7.06 -6.17 -1.24
C THR A 236 -7.44 -5.52 0.08
N ARG A 237 -8.69 -5.69 0.52
CA ARG A 237 -9.13 -5.19 1.83
C ARG A 237 -8.43 -5.90 2.98
N SER A 238 -8.31 -7.23 2.93
CA SER A 238 -7.62 -7.99 3.98
C SER A 238 -6.15 -7.60 4.07
N ILE A 239 -5.46 -7.43 2.94
CA ILE A 239 -4.09 -6.92 2.89
C ILE A 239 -4.02 -5.57 3.60
N ALA A 240 -4.87 -4.61 3.23
CA ALA A 240 -4.87 -3.29 3.88
C ALA A 240 -5.15 -3.35 5.40
N ASP A 241 -6.00 -4.29 5.84
CA ASP A 241 -6.45 -4.40 7.22
C ASP A 241 -5.47 -5.18 8.12
N GLN A 242 -4.75 -6.18 7.58
CA GLN A 242 -4.01 -7.19 8.35
C GLN A 242 -2.51 -7.30 8.00
N SER A 243 -2.04 -6.78 6.86
CA SER A 243 -0.65 -7.02 6.41
C SER A 243 0.43 -6.33 7.26
N ARG A 244 0.03 -5.38 8.11
CA ARG A 244 0.95 -4.56 8.92
C ARG A 244 0.83 -4.92 10.39
N THR A 245 1.98 -4.99 11.07
CA THR A 245 2.07 -5.17 12.53
C THR A 245 1.31 -4.09 13.28
N ILE A 246 1.39 -2.85 12.80
CA ILE A 246 0.62 -1.72 13.31
C ILE A 246 -0.48 -1.42 12.30
N ARG A 247 -1.74 -1.62 12.71
CA ARG A 247 -2.91 -1.43 11.84
C ARG A 247 -3.02 0.00 11.36
N ILE A 248 -3.10 0.17 10.04
CA ILE A 248 -3.33 1.46 9.37
C ILE A 248 -4.76 1.46 8.79
N PRO A 249 -5.55 2.54 8.92
CA PRO A 249 -6.86 2.63 8.28
C PRO A 249 -6.80 2.50 6.75
N VAL A 250 -7.81 1.89 6.13
CA VAL A 250 -7.85 1.60 4.68
C VAL A 250 -7.61 2.85 3.80
N HIS A 251 -8.24 3.99 4.11
CA HIS A 251 -8.04 5.22 3.34
C HIS A 251 -6.59 5.73 3.38
N MET A 252 -5.85 5.46 4.46
CA MET A 252 -4.42 5.79 4.53
C MET A 252 -3.58 4.84 3.69
N SER A 253 -3.94 3.54 3.64
CA SER A 253 -3.26 2.58 2.76
C SER A 253 -3.41 2.95 1.27
N GLU A 254 -4.58 3.45 0.85
CA GLU A 254 -4.81 3.94 -0.51
C GLU A 254 -3.92 5.15 -0.84
N VAL A 255 -3.80 6.09 0.11
CA VAL A 255 -2.96 7.28 -0.05
C VAL A 255 -1.47 6.91 -0.11
N ILE A 256 -1.01 5.97 0.73
CA ILE A 256 0.36 5.43 0.70
C ILE A 256 0.65 4.80 -0.66
N ASN A 257 -0.24 3.93 -1.13
CA ASN A 257 -0.12 3.26 -2.42
C ASN A 257 -0.09 4.25 -3.59
N LYS A 258 -0.91 5.29 -3.53
CA LYS A 258 -0.90 6.38 -4.53
C LYS A 258 0.42 7.15 -4.50
N ALA A 259 0.96 7.45 -3.32
CA ALA A 259 2.25 8.10 -3.17
C ALA A 259 3.39 7.25 -3.76
N TYR A 260 3.39 5.94 -3.52
CA TYR A 260 4.36 5.02 -4.11
C TYR A 260 4.24 4.94 -5.64
N ARG A 261 3.02 4.90 -6.19
CA ARG A 261 2.81 4.90 -7.65
C ARG A 261 3.38 6.16 -8.31
N ILE A 262 3.07 7.33 -7.73
CA ILE A 262 3.59 8.61 -8.20
C ILE A 262 5.11 8.67 -8.06
N SER A 263 5.65 8.21 -6.93
CA SER A 263 7.10 8.14 -6.72
C SER A 263 7.78 7.29 -7.79
N ARG A 264 7.20 6.12 -8.15
CA ARG A 264 7.74 5.24 -9.20
C ARG A 264 7.65 5.87 -10.58
N SER A 265 6.54 6.53 -10.90
CA SER A 265 6.37 7.26 -12.17
C SER A 265 7.39 8.41 -12.28
N LEU A 266 7.57 9.19 -11.22
CA LEU A 266 8.57 10.27 -11.18
C LEU A 266 10.00 9.73 -11.26
N LEU A 267 10.28 8.57 -10.65
CA LEU A 267 11.58 7.92 -10.74
C LEU A 267 11.91 7.52 -12.18
N GLN A 268 10.92 7.03 -12.93
CA GLN A 268 11.07 6.70 -14.35
C GLN A 268 11.28 7.95 -15.22
N GLU A 269 10.56 9.04 -14.96
CA GLU A 269 10.70 10.29 -15.71
C GLU A 269 12.01 11.03 -15.43
N LEU A 270 12.42 11.08 -14.15
CA LEU A 270 13.57 11.85 -13.69
C LEU A 270 14.88 11.05 -13.71
N GLY A 271 14.80 9.72 -13.73
CA GLY A 271 15.96 8.83 -13.62
C GLY A 271 16.70 8.93 -12.28
N ARG A 272 16.06 9.50 -11.25
CA ARG A 272 16.57 9.64 -9.88
C ARG A 272 15.43 9.49 -8.88
N GLU A 273 15.75 9.25 -7.62
CA GLU A 273 14.74 9.29 -6.57
C GLU A 273 14.08 10.68 -6.50
N PRO A 274 12.73 10.74 -6.49
CA PRO A 274 12.00 11.99 -6.42
C PRO A 274 12.10 12.59 -5.02
N THR A 275 12.12 13.92 -4.97
CA THR A 275 12.11 14.63 -3.68
C THR A 275 10.71 14.66 -3.07
N GLU A 276 10.60 14.77 -1.75
CA GLU A 276 9.31 14.91 -1.04
C GLU A 276 8.45 16.05 -1.61
N GLU A 277 9.08 17.15 -2.05
CA GLU A 277 8.41 18.30 -2.66
C GLU A 277 7.83 18.01 -4.05
N GLU A 278 8.49 17.17 -4.84
CA GLU A 278 8.03 16.77 -6.18
C GLU A 278 6.83 15.84 -6.07
N ILE A 279 6.90 14.85 -5.16
CA ILE A 279 5.77 13.97 -4.86
C ILE A 279 4.57 14.78 -4.36
N ALA A 280 4.80 15.76 -3.48
CA ALA A 280 3.75 16.61 -2.94
C ALA A 280 3.06 17.46 -4.02
N LYS A 281 3.82 18.01 -4.98
CA LYS A 281 3.28 18.76 -6.12
C LYS A 281 2.36 17.89 -6.98
N GLU A 282 2.81 16.68 -7.32
CA GLU A 282 2.04 15.76 -8.17
C GLU A 282 0.80 15.22 -7.43
N MET A 283 0.92 14.93 -6.14
CA MET A 283 -0.20 14.52 -5.29
C MET A 283 -1.19 15.64 -4.95
N ASN A 284 -0.86 16.91 -5.23
CA ASN A 284 -1.60 18.09 -4.76
C ASN A 284 -1.83 18.11 -3.23
N LEU A 285 -0.81 17.68 -2.46
CA LEU A 285 -0.82 17.68 -1.00
C LEU A 285 0.29 18.57 -0.43
N PRO A 286 0.16 19.07 0.80
CA PRO A 286 1.24 19.78 1.47
C PRO A 286 2.40 18.83 1.77
N VAL A 287 3.63 19.35 1.72
CA VAL A 287 4.88 18.59 1.92
C VAL A 287 4.91 17.91 3.29
N GLU A 288 4.37 18.56 4.33
CA GLU A 288 4.31 18.00 5.68
C GLU A 288 3.49 16.69 5.73
N LYS A 289 2.38 16.64 4.98
CA LYS A 289 1.54 15.42 4.94
C LYS A 289 2.23 14.29 4.19
N VAL A 290 2.93 14.58 3.09
CA VAL A 290 3.69 13.55 2.37
C VAL A 290 4.80 12.97 3.26
N ARG A 291 5.50 13.83 4.00
CA ARG A 291 6.49 13.37 4.99
C ARG A 291 5.88 12.50 6.08
N GLU A 292 4.69 12.84 6.57
CA GLU A 292 3.97 12.01 7.54
C GLU A 292 3.58 10.65 6.95
N ILE A 293 3.07 10.63 5.71
CA ILE A 293 2.73 9.40 4.97
C ILE A 293 3.96 8.50 4.83
N MET A 294 5.10 9.06 4.41
CA MET A 294 6.36 8.31 4.24
C MET A 294 6.91 7.77 5.57
N LYS A 295 6.66 8.45 6.69
CA LYS A 295 7.02 7.94 8.02
C LYS A 295 6.11 6.79 8.45
N ILE A 296 4.81 6.90 8.20
CA ILE A 296 3.82 5.87 8.55
C ILE A 296 3.99 4.63 7.67
N SER A 297 4.45 4.79 6.42
CA SER A 297 4.65 3.68 5.50
C SER A 297 5.86 2.81 5.80
N ALA A 298 6.74 3.22 6.72
CA ALA A 298 7.92 2.46 7.09
C ALA A 298 7.53 1.21 7.91
N ASP A 299 8.04 0.05 7.49
CA ASP A 299 7.82 -1.21 8.20
C ASP A 299 8.72 -1.30 9.45
N PRO A 300 8.20 -1.78 10.59
CA PRO A 300 8.97 -1.90 11.80
C PRO A 300 10.08 -2.95 11.65
N ILE A 301 11.27 -2.65 12.17
CA ILE A 301 12.43 -3.54 12.16
C ILE A 301 12.39 -4.41 13.42
N SER A 302 12.81 -5.67 13.31
CA SER A 302 12.92 -6.57 14.46
C SER A 302 14.06 -6.13 15.38
N LEU A 303 13.87 -6.27 16.70
CA LEU A 303 14.93 -6.06 17.68
C LEU A 303 16.01 -7.14 17.60
N ASP A 304 15.64 -8.32 17.09
CA ASP A 304 16.54 -9.46 16.90
C ASP A 304 17.29 -9.39 15.56
N THR A 305 17.19 -8.28 14.82
CA THR A 305 18.01 -8.10 13.62
C THR A 305 19.49 -7.99 14.05
N PRO A 306 20.37 -8.90 13.60
CA PRO A 306 21.79 -8.85 13.96
C PRO A 306 22.44 -7.61 13.35
N ILE A 307 23.41 -7.04 14.06
CA ILE A 307 24.11 -5.82 13.63
C ILE A 307 25.63 -6.05 13.67
N GLY A 308 26.28 -5.82 12.53
CA GLY A 308 27.72 -6.05 12.35
C GLY A 308 28.04 -7.34 11.60
N GLU A 309 29.33 -7.67 11.50
CA GLU A 309 29.81 -8.92 10.87
C GLU A 309 29.88 -10.09 11.87
N GLU A 310 29.87 -9.80 13.17
CA GLU A 310 29.82 -10.79 14.25
C GLU A 310 28.35 -10.96 14.68
N ASP A 311 27.80 -12.17 14.56
CA ASP A 311 26.40 -12.52 14.90
C ASP A 311 26.07 -12.42 16.41
N ASP A 312 26.96 -11.86 17.22
CA ASP A 312 26.81 -11.76 18.67
C ASP A 312 26.03 -10.51 19.12
N SER A 313 25.85 -9.51 18.25
CA SER A 313 25.18 -8.24 18.60
C SER A 313 23.83 -8.09 17.87
N HIS A 314 22.78 -7.76 18.62
CA HIS A 314 21.43 -7.53 18.07
C HIS A 314 21.05 -6.05 18.19
N LEU A 315 20.13 -5.57 17.35
CA LEU A 315 19.64 -4.19 17.40
C LEU A 315 19.09 -3.82 18.79
N GLY A 316 18.41 -4.76 19.45
CA GLY A 316 17.84 -4.59 20.79
C GLY A 316 18.87 -4.22 21.86
N ASP A 317 20.11 -4.67 21.73
CA ASP A 317 21.17 -4.41 22.70
C ASP A 317 21.58 -2.92 22.76
N PHE A 318 21.28 -2.16 21.70
CA PHE A 318 21.61 -0.74 21.59
C PHE A 318 20.48 0.20 22.03
N ILE A 319 19.29 -0.34 22.32
CA ILE A 319 18.14 0.47 22.72
C ILE A 319 18.19 0.73 24.21
N LYS A 320 18.47 1.98 24.58
CA LYS A 320 18.41 2.44 25.96
C LYS A 320 16.97 2.44 26.46
N ASP A 321 16.74 1.85 27.63
CA ASP A 321 15.47 1.99 28.35
C ASP A 321 15.46 3.32 29.13
N ASP A 322 14.62 4.26 28.69
CA ASP A 322 14.45 5.57 29.33
C ASP A 322 13.45 5.53 30.51
N THR A 323 12.76 4.42 30.74
CA THR A 323 11.81 4.28 31.87
C THR A 323 12.52 3.96 33.19
N ILE A 324 13.71 3.37 33.10
CA ILE A 324 14.51 3.00 34.28
C ILE A 324 15.35 4.21 34.69
N MET A 325 15.13 4.65 35.93
CA MET A 325 15.96 5.67 36.55
C MET A 325 17.37 5.11 36.78
N GLY A 326 18.39 5.87 36.37
CA GLY A 326 19.79 5.49 36.57
C GLY A 326 20.13 5.36 38.06
N PRO A 327 21.18 4.59 38.42
CA PRO A 327 21.58 4.42 39.82
C PRO A 327 22.00 5.75 40.48
N GLU A 328 22.57 6.68 39.69
CA GLU A 328 22.90 8.03 40.13
C GLU A 328 21.65 8.83 40.48
N ASP A 329 20.69 8.89 39.56
CA ASP A 329 19.40 9.55 39.73
C ASP A 329 18.61 8.96 40.90
N ALA A 330 18.64 7.63 41.07
CA ALA A 330 18.00 6.94 42.19
C ALA A 330 18.64 7.28 43.55
N ALA A 331 19.97 7.35 43.59
CA ALA A 331 20.69 7.79 44.78
C ALA A 331 20.39 9.26 45.08
N ALA A 332 20.40 10.13 44.07
CA ALA A 332 20.06 11.54 44.20
C ALA A 332 18.63 11.73 44.74
N TYR A 333 17.66 10.96 44.22
CA TYR A 333 16.27 10.98 44.69
C TYR A 333 16.15 10.52 46.15
N THR A 334 16.86 9.46 46.53
CA THR A 334 16.89 8.97 47.93
C THR A 334 17.52 10.03 48.85
N MET A 335 18.62 10.65 48.43
CA MET A 335 19.27 11.74 49.16
C MET A 335 18.34 12.96 49.31
N LEU A 336 17.58 13.30 48.26
CA LEU A 336 16.58 14.37 48.30
C LEU A 336 15.47 14.05 49.33
N GLN A 337 14.95 12.82 49.34
CA GLN A 337 13.95 12.39 50.31
C GLN A 337 14.46 12.54 51.75
N ASP A 338 15.69 12.09 52.03
CA ASP A 338 16.34 12.23 53.32
C ASP A 338 16.48 13.70 53.75
N GLN A 339 16.86 14.60 52.83
CA GLN A 339 16.97 16.03 53.12
C GLN A 339 15.60 16.67 53.38
N ILE A 340 14.57 16.29 52.62
CA ILE A 340 13.19 16.72 52.86
C ILE A 340 12.74 16.25 54.24
N GLN A 341 13.00 15.00 54.61
CA GLN A 341 12.65 14.48 55.93
C GLN A 341 13.37 15.25 57.05
N LYS A 342 14.67 15.50 56.91
CA LYS A 342 15.46 16.34 57.84
C LYS A 342 14.94 17.78 57.93
N LEU A 343 14.42 18.35 56.85
CA LEU A 343 13.81 19.67 56.87
C LEU A 343 12.45 19.68 57.56
N LEU A 344 11.65 18.65 57.34
CA LEU A 344 10.33 18.50 57.95
C LEU A 344 10.41 18.38 59.47
N THR A 345 11.45 17.75 60.03
CA THR A 345 11.65 17.68 61.49
C THR A 345 12.00 19.03 62.14
N THR A 346 12.43 20.04 61.35
CA THR A 346 12.67 21.41 61.86
C THR A 346 11.40 22.26 61.98
N LEU A 347 10.27 21.75 61.48
CA LEU A 347 8.95 22.37 61.60
C LEU A 347 8.27 21.87 62.88
N SER A 348 7.19 22.55 63.28
CA SER A 348 6.37 22.02 64.37
C SER A 348 5.62 20.77 63.91
N GLU A 349 5.35 19.84 64.83
CA GLU A 349 4.68 18.57 64.54
C GLU A 349 3.33 18.75 63.80
N ARG A 350 2.60 19.82 64.12
CA ARG A 350 1.36 20.21 63.43
C ARG A 350 1.60 20.71 62.00
N GLU A 351 2.62 21.53 61.77
CA GLU A 351 2.99 22.01 60.43
C GLU A 351 3.50 20.86 59.55
N GLN A 352 4.33 19.98 60.13
CA GLN A 352 4.88 18.80 59.45
C GLN A 352 3.77 17.86 58.99
N ARG A 353 2.84 17.45 59.88
CA ARG A 353 1.76 16.53 59.51
C ARG A 353 0.82 17.13 58.46
N VAL A 354 0.54 18.44 58.50
CA VAL A 354 -0.24 19.12 57.46
C VAL A 354 0.44 19.01 56.09
N LEU A 355 1.76 19.23 56.01
CA LEU A 355 2.49 19.10 54.75
C LEU A 355 2.55 17.65 54.24
N ILE A 356 2.82 16.68 55.13
CA ILE A 356 2.87 15.26 54.77
C ILE A 356 1.53 14.79 54.18
N LEU A 357 0.42 15.15 54.83
CA LEU A 357 -0.92 14.75 54.39
C LEU A 357 -1.37 15.52 53.13
N ARG A 358 -0.98 16.78 53.00
CA ARG A 358 -1.33 17.61 51.83
C ARG A 358 -0.60 17.14 50.57
N PHE A 359 0.71 16.93 50.67
CA PHE A 359 1.57 16.53 49.54
C PHE A 359 1.69 15.00 49.39
N GLY A 360 1.13 14.21 50.30
CA GLY A 360 1.13 12.77 50.20
C GLY A 360 2.52 12.14 50.35
N LEU A 361 3.39 12.70 51.19
CA LEU A 361 4.80 12.30 51.28
C LEU A 361 5.03 10.90 51.89
N LEU A 362 4.03 10.33 52.57
CA LEU A 362 4.06 8.96 53.11
C LEU A 362 3.22 7.99 52.28
N ASP A 363 1.99 8.38 51.94
CA ASP A 363 1.00 7.49 51.32
C ASP A 363 0.93 7.62 49.78
N GLY A 364 1.70 8.54 49.18
CA GLY A 364 1.66 8.86 47.75
C GLY A 364 0.38 9.57 47.28
N ARG A 365 -0.60 9.80 48.17
CA ARG A 365 -1.89 10.45 47.86
C ARG A 365 -1.94 11.87 48.39
N THR A 366 -2.14 12.83 47.49
CA THR A 366 -2.39 14.22 47.87
C THR A 366 -3.82 14.37 48.40
N ARG A 367 -3.99 14.99 49.57
CA ARG A 367 -5.30 15.25 50.18
C ARG A 367 -5.71 16.70 49.97
N THR A 368 -7.00 16.99 49.82
CA THR A 368 -7.48 18.38 49.70
C THR A 368 -7.41 19.11 51.05
N LEU A 369 -7.38 20.45 51.03
CA LEU A 369 -7.37 21.25 52.27
C LEU A 369 -8.59 20.98 53.18
N GLU A 370 -9.70 20.54 52.61
CA GLU A 370 -10.91 20.19 53.37
C GLU A 370 -10.79 18.82 54.02
N GLU A 371 -10.22 17.84 53.33
CA GLU A 371 -9.96 16.49 53.88
C GLU A 371 -8.95 16.53 55.02
N VAL A 372 -7.85 17.26 54.84
CA VAL A 372 -6.88 17.51 55.93
C VAL A 372 -7.58 18.30 57.06
N GLY A 373 -8.55 19.17 56.73
CA GLY A 373 -9.40 19.91 57.67
C GLY A 373 -10.16 19.01 58.64
N LYS A 374 -10.80 18.01 58.06
CA LYS A 374 -11.57 17.00 58.80
C LYS A 374 -10.67 16.19 59.73
N GLU A 375 -9.48 15.80 59.29
CA GLU A 375 -8.53 15.01 60.08
C GLU A 375 -7.95 15.76 61.28
N PHE A 376 -7.73 17.08 61.16
CA PHE A 376 -7.26 17.93 62.27
C PHE A 376 -8.38 18.59 63.09
N ASN A 377 -9.67 18.34 62.76
CA ASN A 377 -10.83 19.03 63.35
C ASN A 377 -10.73 20.56 63.28
N VAL A 378 -10.29 21.08 62.13
CA VAL A 378 -9.98 22.50 61.91
C VAL A 378 -10.57 22.96 60.58
N THR A 379 -10.91 24.25 60.46
CA THR A 379 -11.45 24.80 59.21
C THR A 379 -10.42 24.76 58.06
N ARG A 380 -10.92 24.60 56.84
CA ARG A 380 -10.11 24.64 55.60
C ARG A 380 -9.14 25.83 55.55
N GLU A 381 -9.63 27.03 55.87
CA GLU A 381 -8.81 28.24 55.80
C GLU A 381 -7.70 28.24 56.84
N ARG A 382 -7.92 27.63 58.00
CA ARG A 382 -6.90 27.54 59.04
C ARG A 382 -5.77 26.59 58.63
N ILE A 383 -6.04 25.52 57.88
CA ILE A 383 -4.98 24.67 57.30
C ILE A 383 -4.19 25.42 56.25
N ARG A 384 -4.86 26.18 55.38
CA ARG A 384 -4.18 27.04 54.39
C ARG A 384 -3.22 28.02 55.06
N GLN A 385 -3.60 28.61 56.19
CA GLN A 385 -2.72 29.48 56.97
C GLN A 385 -1.51 28.73 57.55
N ILE A 386 -1.70 27.52 58.06
CA ILE A 386 -0.62 26.68 58.61
C ILE A 386 0.36 26.27 57.50
N GLU A 387 -0.15 25.86 56.34
CA GLU A 387 0.64 25.54 55.15
C GLU A 387 1.47 26.76 54.69
N ALA A 388 0.84 27.91 54.49
CA ALA A 388 1.53 29.13 54.08
C ALA A 388 2.61 29.56 55.07
N LYS A 389 2.36 29.38 56.37
CA LYS A 389 3.35 29.64 57.44
C LYS A 389 4.51 28.64 57.38
N ALA A 390 4.24 27.36 57.16
CA ALA A 390 5.25 26.32 57.02
C ALA A 390 6.14 26.55 55.79
N LEU A 391 5.53 26.83 54.63
CA LEU A 391 6.26 27.17 53.39
C LEU A 391 7.12 28.43 53.56
N ARG A 392 6.60 29.46 54.24
CA ARG A 392 7.39 30.67 54.55
C ARG A 392 8.62 30.36 55.42
N LYS A 393 8.50 29.45 56.40
CA LYS A 393 9.64 28.99 57.21
C LYS A 393 10.65 28.19 56.40
N LEU A 394 10.19 27.30 55.52
CA LEU A 394 11.05 26.51 54.64
C LEU A 394 11.83 27.39 53.64
N ARG A 395 11.24 28.51 53.20
CA ARG A 395 11.88 29.50 52.31
C ARG A 395 12.99 30.32 52.98
N HIS A 396 13.24 30.16 54.28
CA HIS A 396 14.33 30.88 54.95
C HIS A 396 15.69 30.45 54.37
N PRO A 397 16.63 31.37 54.08
CA PRO A 397 17.88 31.07 53.35
C PRO A 397 18.70 29.90 53.93
N ASN A 398 18.75 29.77 55.25
CA ASN A 398 19.46 28.68 55.93
C ASN A 398 18.86 27.29 55.63
N ARG A 399 17.54 27.18 55.52
CA ARG A 399 16.82 25.94 55.21
C ARG A 399 16.81 25.67 53.72
N ALA A 400 16.59 26.71 52.91
CA ALA A 400 16.69 26.63 51.46
C ALA A 400 18.08 26.16 51.00
N ARG A 401 19.16 26.53 51.72
CA ARG A 401 20.52 26.04 51.43
C ARG A 401 20.67 24.52 51.53
N MET A 402 19.85 23.84 52.32
CA MET A 402 19.88 22.36 52.43
C MET A 402 19.28 21.66 51.20
N LEU A 403 18.46 22.37 50.41
CA LEU A 403 17.88 21.87 49.16
C LEU A 403 18.61 22.37 47.91
N ARG A 404 19.53 23.34 48.05
CA ARG A 404 20.33 23.83 46.93
C ARG A 404 21.22 22.70 46.40
N GLY A 405 21.13 22.45 45.10
CA GLY A 405 21.84 21.36 44.42
C GLY A 405 20.92 20.22 43.97
N PHE A 406 19.68 20.18 44.45
CA PHE A 406 18.64 19.28 43.95
C PHE A 406 17.64 20.00 43.01
N ASP A 407 17.97 21.22 42.58
CA ASP A 407 17.11 22.05 41.70
C ASP A 407 17.13 21.59 40.22
N SER A 408 18.02 20.66 39.86
CA SER A 408 18.23 20.16 38.49
C SER A 408 17.51 18.84 38.19
N TYR A 409 16.65 18.37 39.11
CA TYR A 409 15.82 17.17 38.97
C TYR A 409 14.34 17.52 38.93
#